data_AF-A0A9E5QXJ4-F1
#
_entry.id   AF-A0A9E5QXJ4-F1
#
_cell.length_a   1.000
_cell.length_b   1.000
_cell.length_c   1.000
_cell.angle_alpha   90.00
_cell.angle_beta   90.00
_cell.angle_gamma   90.00
#
_symmetry.space_group_name_H-M   'P 1'
#
loop_
_entity.id
_entity.type
_entity.pdbx_description
1 polymer ?
#
loop_
_entity_poly.entity_id
_entity_poly.type
_entity_poly.pdbx_seq_one_letter_code
_entity_poly.pdbx_strand_id
1 'polypeptide(L)'
;MRYSPTHDHYFDAHNFGPTLEEQMQTQAMALCQALGYSINSVEFAIRNGIPYAIDFMNPVPSLDRNELGEKHFSALIDHLTTFVLDVAEGRMHLPRPRLLPPPALTRTI
;
A
#
# COMPACT_ATOMS: atom_id res chain seq x y z
N MET A 1 -7.94 1.04 8.41
CA MET A 1 -8.06 2.11 9.42
C MET A 1 -8.83 3.28 8.81
N ARG A 2 -9.34 4.20 9.64
CA ARG A 2 -10.02 5.43 9.19
C ARG A 2 -9.36 6.65 9.82
N TYR A 3 -8.86 7.58 8.99
CA TYR A 3 -8.35 8.86 9.46
C TYR A 3 -9.47 9.79 9.94
N SER A 4 -9.21 10.55 11.00
CA SER A 4 -10.10 11.55 11.56
C SER A 4 -9.44 12.92 11.55
N PRO A 5 -9.80 13.82 10.63
CA PRO A 5 -9.21 15.16 10.53
C PRO A 5 -9.37 15.99 11.81
N THR A 6 -10.42 15.75 12.59
CA THR A 6 -10.69 16.50 13.84
C THR A 6 -9.80 16.07 15.00
N HIS A 7 -9.28 14.85 14.97
CA HIS A 7 -8.46 14.27 16.04
C HIS A 7 -7.03 14.01 15.59
N ASP A 8 -6.74 14.27 14.31
CA ASP A 8 -5.47 13.97 13.64
C ASP A 8 -4.97 12.55 13.93
N HIS A 9 -5.87 11.57 13.82
CA HIS A 9 -5.63 10.22 14.30
C HIS A 9 -6.33 9.15 13.45
N TYR A 10 -5.72 7.98 13.37
CA TYR A 10 -6.27 6.79 12.71
C TYR A 10 -7.03 5.90 13.68
N PHE A 11 -8.31 5.66 13.41
CA PHE A 11 -9.10 4.70 14.17
C PHE A 11 -9.01 3.30 13.54
N ASP A 12 -8.76 2.29 14.37
CA ASP A 12 -8.81 0.87 13.99
C ASP A 12 -10.17 0.52 13.39
N ALA A 13 -11.25 0.90 14.09
CA ALA A 13 -12.62 0.72 13.63
C ALA A 13 -12.93 1.74 12.53
N HIS A 14 -13.10 1.23 11.30
CA HIS A 14 -13.41 2.04 10.13
C HIS A 14 -14.91 2.14 9.82
N ASN A 15 -15.72 1.20 10.33
CA ASN A 15 -17.18 1.15 10.14
C ASN A 15 -17.63 1.18 8.67
N PHE A 16 -16.77 0.72 7.76
CA PHE A 16 -17.15 0.54 6.35
C PHE A 16 -18.01 -0.72 6.22
N GLY A 17 -19.02 -0.67 5.34
CA GLY A 17 -19.75 -1.88 4.97
C GLY A 17 -18.83 -2.86 4.21
N PRO A 18 -19.09 -4.18 4.26
CA PRO A 18 -18.20 -5.20 3.71
C PRO A 18 -17.88 -4.98 2.22
N THR A 19 -18.88 -4.55 1.45
CA THR A 19 -18.71 -4.26 0.01
C THR A 19 -17.72 -3.12 -0.25
N LEU A 20 -17.73 -2.07 0.56
CA LEU A 20 -16.85 -0.91 0.34
C LEU A 20 -15.40 -1.26 0.75
N GLU A 21 -15.24 -2.01 1.83
CA GLU A 21 -13.94 -2.50 2.27
C GLU A 21 -13.29 -3.40 1.19
N GLU A 22 -14.04 -4.38 0.68
CA GLU A 22 -13.56 -5.29 -0.37
C GLU A 22 -13.16 -4.53 -1.65
N GLN A 23 -13.95 -3.52 -2.03
CA GLN A 23 -13.63 -2.66 -3.18
C GLN A 23 -12.30 -1.90 -2.97
N MET A 24 -12.08 -1.30 -1.81
CA MET A 24 -10.84 -0.58 -1.52
C MET A 24 -9.63 -1.53 -1.46
N GLN A 25 -9.77 -2.71 -0.86
CA GLN A 25 -8.70 -3.71 -0.84
C GLN A 25 -8.33 -4.17 -2.25
N THR A 26 -9.33 -4.45 -3.09
CA THR A 26 -9.13 -4.85 -4.49
C THR A 26 -8.41 -3.76 -5.28
N GLN A 27 -8.81 -2.49 -5.12
CA GLN A 27 -8.15 -1.37 -5.78
C GLN A 27 -6.71 -1.17 -5.30
N ALA A 28 -6.46 -1.27 -3.99
CA ALA A 28 -5.11 -1.16 -3.43
C ALA A 28 -4.18 -2.26 -3.97
N MET A 29 -4.65 -3.51 -4.03
CA MET A 29 -3.89 -4.61 -4.62
C MET A 29 -3.60 -4.38 -6.11
N ALA A 30 -4.59 -3.93 -6.87
CA ALA A 30 -4.41 -3.62 -8.30
C ALA A 30 -3.38 -2.50 -8.51
N LEU A 31 -3.39 -1.47 -7.67
CA LEU A 31 -2.40 -0.38 -7.69
C LEU A 31 -0.99 -0.90 -7.40
N CYS A 32 -0.82 -1.70 -6.33
CA CYS A 32 0.47 -2.30 -6.01
C CYS A 32 1.02 -3.16 -7.17
N GLN A 33 0.18 -3.99 -7.78
CA GLN A 33 0.57 -4.83 -8.92
C GLN A 33 0.94 -4.00 -10.15
N ALA A 34 0.14 -2.98 -10.48
CA ALA A 34 0.37 -2.11 -11.62
C ALA A 34 1.67 -1.29 -11.49
N LEU A 35 1.95 -0.81 -10.27
CA LEU A 35 3.12 0.02 -9.97
C LEU A 35 4.37 -0.80 -9.61
N GLY A 36 4.23 -2.11 -9.41
CA GLY A 36 5.34 -3.00 -9.06
C GLY A 36 5.79 -2.84 -7.61
N TYR A 37 4.90 -2.45 -6.71
CA TYR A 37 5.19 -2.29 -5.28
C TYR A 37 4.92 -3.58 -4.51
N SER A 38 5.92 -4.05 -3.77
CA SER A 38 5.75 -5.16 -2.82
C SER A 38 5.09 -4.72 -1.50
N ILE A 39 5.24 -3.45 -1.15
CA ILE A 39 4.58 -2.79 -0.02
C ILE A 39 4.17 -1.39 -0.46
N ASN A 40 3.01 -0.94 0.01
CA ASN A 40 2.48 0.40 -0.25
C ASN A 40 1.48 0.74 0.85
N SER A 41 1.36 2.02 1.19
CA SER A 41 0.11 2.51 1.80
C SER A 41 -0.76 3.14 0.71
N VAL A 42 -2.07 2.89 0.80
CA VAL A 42 -3.05 3.47 -0.12
C VAL A 42 -4.14 4.13 0.69
N GLU A 43 -4.33 5.42 0.48
CA GLU A 43 -5.36 6.23 1.10
C GLU A 43 -6.52 6.46 0.14
N PHE A 44 -7.74 6.40 0.70
CA PHE A 44 -8.97 6.58 -0.04
C PHE A 44 -9.81 7.71 0.55
N ALA A 45 -10.27 8.62 -0.30
CA ALA A 45 -11.40 9.50 -0.01
C ALA A 45 -12.69 8.84 -0.47
N ILE A 46 -13.72 8.84 0.38
CA ILE A 46 -15.02 8.27 0.04
C ILE A 46 -16.01 9.39 -0.26
N ARG A 47 -16.59 9.40 -1.46
CA ARG A 47 -17.63 10.34 -1.87
C ARG A 47 -18.82 9.59 -2.44
N ASN A 48 -20.00 9.78 -1.83
CA ASN A 48 -21.25 9.10 -2.23
C ASN A 48 -21.12 7.57 -2.28
N GLY A 49 -20.38 6.99 -1.32
CA GLY A 49 -20.13 5.55 -1.27
C GLY A 49 -19.12 5.03 -2.29
N ILE A 50 -18.49 5.91 -3.08
CA ILE A 50 -17.46 5.54 -4.05
C ILE A 50 -16.08 5.89 -3.46
N PRO A 51 -15.15 4.93 -3.35
CA PRO A 51 -13.78 5.20 -2.91
C PRO A 51 -12.93 5.73 -4.07
N TYR A 52 -12.13 6.75 -3.80
CA TYR A 52 -11.16 7.34 -4.72
C TYR A 52 -9.78 7.27 -4.08
N ALA A 53 -8.83 6.60 -4.72
CA ALA A 53 -7.44 6.60 -4.26
C ALA A 53 -6.86 8.02 -4.37
N ILE A 54 -6.38 8.57 -3.25
CA ILE A 54 -5.85 9.94 -3.17
C ILE A 54 -4.35 9.98 -2.92
N ASP A 55 -3.83 8.98 -2.22
CA ASP A 55 -2.40 8.70 -2.12
C ASP A 55 -2.20 7.20 -2.33
N PHE A 56 -1.41 6.85 -3.32
CA PHE A 56 -1.14 5.46 -3.69
C PHE A 56 0.31 5.29 -4.16
N MET A 57 1.14 6.31 -3.94
CA MET A 57 2.53 6.37 -4.38
C MET A 57 3.46 6.41 -3.17
N ASN A 58 3.14 5.65 -2.13
CA ASN A 58 3.88 5.61 -0.88
C ASN A 58 4.45 4.19 -0.60
N PRO A 59 5.44 3.73 -1.39
CA PRO A 59 6.01 2.39 -1.30
C PRO A 59 6.97 2.18 -0.10
N VAL A 60 7.18 3.21 0.71
CA VAL A 60 7.90 3.13 1.98
C VAL A 60 7.07 3.86 3.03
N PRO A 61 5.92 3.28 3.42
CA PRO A 61 5.03 3.95 4.35
C PRO A 61 5.70 4.17 5.70
N SER A 62 5.26 5.20 6.44
CA SER A 62 5.51 5.27 7.88
C SER A 62 4.87 4.04 8.51
N LEU A 63 5.68 3.18 9.12
CA LEU A 63 5.24 1.96 9.80
C LEU A 63 5.33 2.14 11.32
N ASP A 64 5.00 3.33 11.81
CA ASP A 64 5.08 3.61 13.23
C ASP A 64 3.99 2.84 14.00
N ARG A 65 4.38 2.20 15.11
CA ARG A 65 3.48 1.42 15.94
C ARG A 65 2.36 2.27 16.55
N ASN A 66 2.63 3.53 16.90
CA ASN A 66 1.64 4.41 17.50
C ASN A 66 0.59 4.87 16.48
N GLU A 67 0.97 4.99 15.22
CA GLU A 67 0.05 5.34 14.12
C GLU A 67 -0.83 4.16 13.70
N LEU A 68 -0.24 2.96 13.61
CA LEU A 68 -0.94 1.75 13.18
C LEU A 68 -1.77 1.09 14.29
N GLY A 69 -1.38 1.27 15.54
CA GLY A 69 -1.87 0.46 16.65
C GLY A 69 -1.29 -0.96 16.64
N GLU A 70 -1.29 -1.60 17.81
CA GLU A 70 -0.59 -2.89 18.03
C GLU A 70 -1.06 -3.99 17.07
N LYS A 71 -2.37 -4.08 16.83
CA LYS A 71 -2.98 -5.12 16.00
C LYS A 71 -2.46 -5.05 14.57
N HIS A 72 -2.51 -3.87 13.96
CA HIS A 72 -2.10 -3.69 12.56
C HIS A 72 -0.58 -3.75 12.43
N PHE A 73 0.15 -3.21 13.41
CA PHE A 73 1.61 -3.31 13.44
C PHE A 73 2.07 -4.77 13.51
N SER A 74 1.53 -5.58 14.43
CA SER A 74 1.90 -7.00 14.55
C SER A 74 1.59 -7.76 13.26
N ALA A 75 0.38 -7.61 12.71
CA ALA A 75 0.00 -8.28 11.47
C ALA A 75 0.89 -7.88 10.29
N LEU A 76 1.30 -6.62 10.22
CA LEU A 76 2.22 -6.14 9.20
C LEU A 76 3.60 -6.79 9.34
N ILE A 77 4.16 -6.82 10.56
CA ILE A 77 5.46 -7.43 10.83
C ILE A 77 5.44 -8.93 10.49
N ASP A 78 4.38 -9.63 10.84
CA ASP A 78 4.23 -11.05 10.53
C ASP A 78 4.23 -11.28 9.01
N HIS A 79 3.40 -10.55 8.26
CA HIS A 79 3.35 -10.67 6.80
C HIS A 79 4.67 -10.30 6.12
N LEU A 80 5.33 -9.22 6.56
CA LEU A 80 6.62 -8.81 6.02
C LEU A 80 7.71 -9.83 6.32
N THR A 81 7.71 -10.40 7.53
CA THR A 81 8.66 -11.44 7.91
C THR A 81 8.49 -12.68 7.03
N THR A 82 7.26 -13.16 6.87
CA THR A 82 6.96 -14.29 5.96
C THR A 82 7.39 -13.98 4.53
N PHE A 83 7.04 -12.79 4.02
CA PHE A 83 7.41 -12.37 2.66
C PHE A 83 8.93 -12.36 2.45
N VAL A 84 9.70 -11.79 3.39
CA VAL A 84 11.17 -11.73 3.29
C VAL A 84 11.78 -13.12 3.33
N LEU A 85 11.27 -14.02 4.19
CA LEU A 85 11.73 -15.41 4.24
C LEU A 85 11.43 -16.14 2.93
N ASP A 86 10.23 -15.96 2.37
CA ASP A 86 9.85 -16.56 1.08
C ASP A 86 10.75 -16.08 -0.06
N VAL A 87 11.12 -14.80 -0.06
CA VAL A 87 12.08 -14.24 -1.04
C VAL A 87 13.48 -14.81 -0.82
N ALA A 88 13.96 -14.87 0.42
CA ALA A 88 15.29 -15.36 0.76
C ALA A 88 15.47 -16.86 0.41
N GLU A 89 14.42 -17.65 0.57
CA GLU A 89 14.39 -19.07 0.24
C GLU A 89 14.06 -19.35 -1.24
N GLY A 90 13.83 -18.31 -2.04
CA GLY A 90 13.50 -18.42 -3.47
C GLY A 90 12.09 -18.96 -3.75
N ARG A 91 11.23 -19.03 -2.73
CA ARG A 91 9.80 -19.39 -2.86
C ARG A 91 9.00 -18.26 -3.53
N MET A 92 9.46 -17.02 -3.40
CA MET A 92 8.89 -15.85 -4.05
C MET A 92 9.98 -15.03 -4.75
N HIS A 93 9.62 -14.36 -5.85
CA HIS A 93 10.52 -13.45 -6.56
C HIS A 93 10.00 -12.01 -6.43
N LEU A 94 10.90 -11.07 -6.13
CA LEU A 94 10.56 -9.66 -6.17
C LEU A 94 10.15 -9.25 -7.58
N PRO A 95 9.17 -8.34 -7.73
CA PRO A 95 8.88 -7.75 -9.03
C PRO A 95 10.18 -7.13 -9.57
N ARG A 96 10.58 -7.53 -10.77
CA ARG A 96 11.75 -6.90 -11.41
C ARG A 96 11.41 -5.44 -11.64
N PRO A 97 12.25 -4.48 -11.20
CA PRO A 97 12.06 -3.09 -11.58
C PRO A 97 11.94 -3.07 -13.10
N ARG A 98 10.83 -2.52 -13.60
CA ARG A 98 10.72 -2.22 -15.02
C ARG A 98 11.67 -1.05 -15.25
N LEU A 99 12.95 -1.34 -15.44
CA LEU A 99 13.95 -0.34 -15.81
C LEU A 99 13.38 0.35 -17.03
N LEU A 100 12.98 1.60 -16.88
CA LEU A 100 12.70 2.43 -18.04
C LEU A 100 13.98 2.36 -18.89
N PRO A 101 13.86 2.13 -20.21
CA PRO A 101 15.02 2.23 -21.06
C PRO A 101 15.68 3.59 -20.79
N PRO A 102 17.02 3.66 -20.69
CA PRO A 102 17.70 4.93 -20.49
C PRO A 102 17.16 5.92 -21.52
N PRO A 103 16.90 7.19 -21.14
CA PRO A 103 16.40 8.18 -22.08
C PRO A 103 17.32 8.16 -23.31
N ALA A 104 16.73 8.09 -24.50
CA ALA A 104 17.49 8.13 -25.73
C ALA A 104 18.30 9.42 -25.71
N LEU A 105 19.60 9.31 -25.45
CA LEU A 105 20.54 10.42 -25.57
C LEU A 105 20.48 10.85 -27.02
N THR A 106 19.62 11.83 -27.30
CA THR A 106 19.59 12.49 -28.60
C THR A 106 20.91 13.22 -28.65
N ARG A 107 21.89 12.62 -29.34
CA ARG A 107 23.13 13.29 -29.71
C ARG A 107 22.72 14.46 -30.60
N THR A 108 22.51 15.62 -29.99
CA THR A 108 22.54 16.88 -30.72
C THR A 108 23.97 17.02 -31.24
N ILE A 109 24.06 17.04 -32.56
CA ILE A 109 25.29 17.17 -33.36
C ILE A 109 25.85 18.58 -33.20
#